data_AF-A0AAE0E0V9-F1
#
_entry.id   AF-A0AAE0E0V9-F1
#
_cell.length_a   1.000
_cell.length_b   1.000
_cell.length_c   1.000
_cell.angle_alpha   90.00
_cell.angle_beta   90.00
_cell.angle_gamma   90.00
#
_symmetry.space_group_name_H-M   'P 1'
#
loop_
_entity.id
_entity.type
_entity.pdbx_description
1 polymer ?
#
loop_
_entity_poly.entity_id
_entity_poly.type
_entity_poly.pdbx_seq_one_letter_code
_entity_poly.pdbx_strand_id
1 'polypeptide(L)'
;MGKMKEVKAFEQELLEHIDMIKLAREENDTELTSSLLHESLEALVTMRRISNEKELEALLSREQDPCLCYIEVQAGAGGTESMD
;
A
#
# COMPACT_ATOMS: atom_id res chain seq x y z
N MET A 1 13.98 10.77 11.43
CA MET A 1 14.87 10.21 10.37
C MET A 1 14.71 8.71 10.10
N GLY A 2 13.87 7.95 10.85
CA GLY A 2 13.66 6.51 10.64
C GLY A 2 12.65 6.15 9.54
N LYS A 3 11.44 6.74 9.56
CA LYS A 3 10.34 6.38 8.64
C LYS A 3 10.68 6.46 7.14
N MET A 4 11.45 7.48 6.73
CA MET A 4 11.88 7.60 5.33
C MET A 4 12.87 6.50 4.90
N LYS A 5 13.69 5.98 5.84
CA LYS A 5 14.56 4.84 5.55
C LYS A 5 13.76 3.56 5.37
N GLU A 6 12.71 3.36 6.18
CA GLU A 6 11.81 2.21 6.04
C GLU A 6 11.08 2.21 4.70
N VAL A 7 10.59 3.35 4.24
CA VAL A 7 9.92 3.47 2.93
C VAL A 7 10.89 3.11 1.80
N LYS A 8 12.13 3.61 1.86
CA LYS A 8 13.17 3.27 0.87
C LYS A 8 13.56 1.79 0.89
N ALA A 9 13.57 1.16 2.07
CA ALA A 9 13.80 -0.27 2.19
C ALA A 9 12.65 -1.07 1.53
N PHE A 10 11.40 -0.65 1.76
CA PHE A 10 10.22 -1.22 1.11
C PHE A 10 10.27 -1.12 -0.42
N GLU A 11 10.70 0.03 -0.93
CA GLU A 11 10.89 0.25 -2.36
C GLU A 11 11.97 -0.67 -2.94
N GLN A 12 13.09 -0.82 -2.23
CA GLN A 12 14.17 -1.71 -2.65
C GLN A 12 13.72 -3.18 -2.67
N GLU A 13 13.10 -3.65 -1.59
CA GLU A 13 12.57 -5.03 -1.49
C GLU A 13 11.54 -5.33 -2.59
N LEU A 14 10.69 -4.36 -2.92
CA LEU A 14 9.72 -4.49 -4.01
C LEU A 14 10.42 -4.69 -5.36
N LEU A 15 11.46 -3.90 -5.64
CA LEU A 15 12.24 -4.02 -6.87
C LEU A 15 12.98 -5.35 -6.94
N GLU A 16 13.56 -5.80 -5.83
CA GLU A 16 14.22 -7.11 -5.73
C GLU A 16 13.26 -8.26 -6.07
N HIS A 17 12.05 -8.27 -5.51
CA HIS A 17 11.04 -9.30 -5.85
C HIS A 17 10.56 -9.21 -7.31
N ILE A 18 10.42 -8.00 -7.87
CA ILE A 18 10.08 -7.82 -9.28
C ILE A 18 11.18 -8.41 -10.19
N ASP A 19 12.44 -8.16 -9.86
CA ASP A 19 13.57 -8.66 -10.63
C ASP A 19 13.74 -10.18 -10.46
N MET A 20 13.51 -10.74 -9.27
CA MET A 20 13.46 -12.19 -9.07
C MET A 20 12.37 -12.86 -9.93
N ILE A 21 11.19 -12.25 -10.04
CA ILE A 21 10.12 -12.76 -10.90
C ILE A 21 10.52 -12.73 -12.39
N LYS A 22 11.23 -11.69 -12.83
CA LYS A 22 11.74 -11.62 -14.21
C LYS A 22 12.78 -12.70 -14.47
N LEU A 23 13.76 -12.84 -13.58
CA LEU A 23 14.80 -13.88 -13.68
C LEU A 23 14.19 -15.27 -13.71
N ALA A 24 13.27 -15.59 -12.79
CA ALA A 24 12.60 -16.88 -12.75
C ALA A 24 11.84 -17.20 -14.05
N ARG A 25 11.33 -16.20 -14.77
CA ARG A 25 10.65 -16.40 -16.07
C ARG A 25 11.60 -16.64 -17.23
N GLU A 26 12.85 -16.19 -17.12
CA GLU A 26 13.90 -16.42 -18.12
C GLU A 26 14.57 -17.79 -17.95
N GLU A 27 14.40 -18.41 -16.78
CA GLU A 27 14.87 -19.76 -16.50
C GLU A 27 14.04 -20.84 -17.22
N ASN A 28 14.73 -21.90 -17.68
CA ASN A 28 14.11 -23.01 -18.43
C ASN A 28 13.72 -24.19 -17.53
N ASP A 29 13.94 -24.08 -16.21
CA ASP A 29 13.55 -25.10 -15.23
C ASP A 29 12.19 -24.76 -14.63
N THR A 30 11.16 -25.48 -15.07
CA THR A 30 9.77 -25.22 -14.69
C THR A 30 9.47 -25.42 -13.21
N GLU A 31 10.17 -26.34 -12.53
CA GLU A 31 9.94 -26.63 -11.11
C GLU A 31 10.59 -25.55 -10.24
N LEU A 32 11.82 -25.16 -10.58
CA LEU A 32 12.51 -24.06 -9.94
C LEU A 32 11.78 -22.73 -10.15
N THR A 33 11.36 -22.43 -11.39
CA THR A 33 10.58 -21.23 -11.71
C THR A 33 9.28 -21.16 -10.91
N SER A 34 8.54 -22.28 -10.81
CA SER A 34 7.27 -22.28 -10.08
C SER A 34 7.43 -22.00 -8.59
N SER A 35 8.48 -22.54 -7.95
CA SER A 35 8.74 -22.31 -6.52
C SER A 35 9.19 -20.87 -6.24
N LEU A 36 10.12 -20.33 -7.03
CA LEU A 36 10.61 -18.95 -6.90
C LEU A 36 9.52 -17.91 -7.17
N LEU A 37 8.67 -18.15 -8.18
CA LEU A 37 7.52 -17.28 -8.47
C LEU A 37 6.51 -17.30 -7.33
N HIS A 38 6.26 -18.47 -6.73
CA HIS A 38 5.33 -18.59 -5.61
C HIS A 38 5.81 -17.80 -4.39
N GLU A 39 7.06 -18.00 -3.98
CA GLU A 39 7.67 -17.28 -2.85
C GLU A 39 7.68 -15.76 -3.08
N SER A 40 8.10 -15.32 -4.27
CA SER A 40 8.14 -13.90 -4.60
C SER A 40 6.74 -13.26 -4.62
N LEU A 41 5.73 -13.98 -5.12
CA LEU A 41 4.35 -13.49 -5.11
C LEU A 41 3.78 -13.42 -3.69
N GLU A 42 4.05 -14.41 -2.84
CA GLU A 42 3.61 -14.42 -1.45
C GLU A 42 4.24 -13.26 -0.66
N ALA A 43 5.53 -13.00 -0.88
CA ALA A 43 6.22 -11.84 -0.33
C ALA A 43 5.57 -10.53 -0.78
N LEU A 44 5.30 -10.36 -2.08
CA LEU A 44 4.64 -9.16 -2.62
C LEU A 44 3.23 -8.95 -2.05
N VAL A 45 2.45 -10.01 -1.86
CA VAL A 45 1.12 -9.94 -1.22
C VAL A 45 1.25 -9.47 0.23
N THR A 46 2.22 -10.00 0.96
CA THR A 46 2.48 -9.61 2.35
C THR A 46 2.95 -8.16 2.44
N MET A 47 3.88 -7.75 1.60
CA MET A 47 4.36 -6.38 1.50
C MET A 47 3.21 -5.40 1.22
N ARG A 48 2.30 -5.74 0.30
CA ARG A 48 1.14 -4.91 -0.01
C ARG A 48 0.26 -4.70 1.21
N ARG A 49 0.01 -5.75 2.01
CA ARG A 49 -0.77 -5.64 3.25
C ARG A 49 -0.11 -4.68 4.23
N ILE A 50 1.19 -4.86 4.48
CA ILE A 50 1.96 -4.03 5.42
C ILE A 50 2.00 -2.58 4.95
N SER A 51 2.21 -2.34 3.66
CA SER A 51 2.23 -1.00 3.09
C SER A 51 0.91 -0.27 3.29
N ASN A 52 -0.23 -0.95 3.12
CA ASN A 52 -1.55 -0.38 3.32
C ASN A 52 -1.80 -0.03 4.80
N GLU A 53 -1.40 -0.91 5.73
CA GLU A 53 -1.46 -0.64 7.16
C GLU A 53 -0.63 0.60 7.53
N LYS A 54 0.60 0.69 7.04
CA LYS A 54 1.48 1.85 7.28
C LYS A 54 0.97 3.14 6.64
N GLU A 55 0.33 3.05 5.47
CA GLU A 55 -0.32 4.20 4.82
C GLU A 55 -1.46 4.73 5.68
N LEU A 56 -2.34 3.84 6.16
CA LEU A 56 -3.44 4.20 7.04
C LEU A 56 -2.93 4.83 8.34
N GLU A 57 -1.90 4.26 8.96
CA GLU A 57 -1.25 4.84 10.16
C GLU A 57 -0.64 6.22 9.90
N ALA A 58 -0.10 6.45 8.70
CA ALA A 58 0.45 7.74 8.33
C ALA A 58 -0.65 8.79 8.13
N LEU A 59 -1.75 8.40 7.48
CA LEU A 59 -2.92 9.25 7.26
C LEU A 59 -3.64 9.59 8.58
N LEU A 60 -3.81 8.59 9.45
CA LEU A 60 -4.54 8.68 10.72
C LEU A 60 -3.60 8.85 11.92
N SER A 61 -2.61 9.74 11.80
CA SER A 61 -1.55 9.94 12.81
C SER A 61 -1.84 11.02 13.85
N ARG A 62 -3.02 11.67 13.79
CA ARG A 62 -3.40 12.76 14.67
C ARG A 62 -4.21 12.25 15.86
N GLU A 63 -4.15 13.00 16.95
CA GLU A 63 -4.75 12.64 18.25
C GLU A 63 -6.25 12.32 18.17
N GLN A 64 -6.99 12.99 17.28
CA GLN A 64 -8.44 12.87 17.16
C GLN A 64 -8.90 11.91 16.06
N ASP A 65 -7.98 11.32 15.27
CA ASP A 65 -8.33 10.37 14.22
C ASP A 65 -9.06 9.10 14.70
N PRO A 66 -8.85 8.57 15.94
CA PRO A 66 -9.65 7.43 16.43
C PRO A 66 -11.03 7.84 16.97
N CYS A 67 -11.32 9.13 17.10
CA CYS A 67 -12.58 9.61 17.67
C CYS A 67 -13.70 9.58 16.63
N LEU A 68 -14.93 9.30 17.10
CA LEU A 68 -16.11 9.49 16.26
C LEU A 68 -16.24 10.98 15.91
N CYS A 69 -16.53 11.28 14.64
CA CYS A 69 -16.79 12.63 14.18
C CYS A 69 -18.27 12.82 13.80
N TYR A 70 -18.72 14.07 13.89
CA TYR A 70 -19.99 14.50 13.33
C TYR A 70 -19.71 15.25 12.02
N ILE A 71 -20.51 14.98 10.99
CA ILE A 71 -20.46 15.71 9.73
C ILE A 71 -21.74 16.52 9.62
N GLU A 72 -21.60 17.84 9.55
CA GLU A 72 -22.69 18.78 9.34
C GLU A 72 -22.53 19.40 7.95
N VAL A 73 -23.58 19.33 7.14
CA VAL A 73 -23.60 19.92 5.80
C VAL A 73 -24.58 21.08 5.85
N GLN A 74 -24.08 22.29 5.60
CA GLN A 74 -24.88 23.50 5.52
C GLN A 74 -24.89 23.99 4.07
N ALA A 75 -26.08 24.15 3.50
CA ALA A 75 -26.24 24.73 2.17
C ALA A 75 -25.64 26.15 2.15
N GLY A 76 -24.86 26.43 1.11
CA GLY A 76 -24.24 27.73 0.89
C GLY A 76 -25.23 28.77 0.34
N ALA A 77 -24.69 29.86 -0.21
CA ALA A 77 -25.50 30.80 -0.98
C ALA A 77 -25.82 30.19 -2.37
N GLY A 78 -27.09 30.21 -2.75
CA GLY A 78 -27.57 29.61 -4.01
C GLY A 78 -29.07 29.26 -4.00
N GLY A 79 -29.74 29.43 -2.86
CA GLY A 79 -31.18 29.20 -2.76
C GLY A 79 -31.50 27.71 -2.93
N THR A 80 -32.48 27.39 -3.77
CA THR A 80 -32.87 26.00 -4.04
C THR A 80 -31.76 25.21 -4.70
N GLU A 81 -30.95 25.83 -5.55
CA GLU A 81 -29.85 25.16 -6.27
C GLU A 81 -28.70 24.77 -5.35
N SER A 82 -28.53 25.45 -4.21
CA SER A 82 -27.53 25.07 -3.20
C SER A 82 -28.04 24.03 -2.19
N MET A 83 -29.34 23.74 -2.20
CA MET A 83 -29.98 22.74 -1.33
C MET A 83 -30.21 21.39 -2.01
N ASP A 84 -30.19 21.36 -3.35
CA ASP A 84 -30.24 20.14 -4.18
C ASP A 84 -28.85 19.50 -4.30
#